data_AF-A0A453KGV0-F1
#
_entry.id   AF-A0A453KGV0-F1
#
_cell.length_a   1.000
_cell.length_b   1.000
_cell.length_c   1.000
_cell.angle_alpha   90.00
_cell.angle_beta   90.00
_cell.angle_gamma   90.00
#
_symmetry.space_group_name_H-M   'P 1'
#
loop_
_entity.id
_entity.type
_entity.pdbx_description
1 polymer ?
#
loop_
_entity_poly.entity_id
_entity_poly.type
_entity_poly.pdbx_seq_one_letter_code
_entity_poly.pdbx_strand_id
1 'polypeptide(L)'
;MGVEVKVIHNASVMNAIGVCGLQLYRYGETISIPFFTETWRPDSFYEKIQNSRRLGLHTLCLLDIRVKEPTLESLCRGKKVYEPARFMTVNTAISQLLEVEELHGGSAYGPDSLCMGVARLGSDDQKIVAGPMKKLLDVDFGPPLHCLIIVGETHPVEQEMLEFYMIK
;
A
#
# COMPACT_ATOMS: atom_id res chain seq x y z
N MET A 1 34.40 15.67 -4.41
CA MET A 1 33.01 15.78 -3.93
C MET A 1 32.93 17.08 -3.15
N GLY A 2 32.28 18.12 -3.69
CA GLY A 2 32.28 19.48 -3.13
C GLY A 2 31.12 20.31 -3.69
N VAL A 3 30.01 19.64 -3.99
CA VAL A 3 28.78 20.31 -4.42
C VAL A 3 28.01 20.67 -3.17
N GLU A 4 27.68 21.96 -3.02
CA GLU A 4 26.81 22.42 -1.95
C GLU A 4 25.39 21.92 -2.21
N VAL A 5 24.83 21.18 -1.25
CA VAL A 5 23.48 20.60 -1.33
C VAL A 5 22.63 21.23 -0.24
N LYS A 6 21.45 21.73 -0.63
CA LYS A 6 20.42 22.22 0.29
C LYS A 6 19.13 21.42 0.08
N VAL A 7 18.59 20.85 1.15
CA VAL A 7 17.32 20.11 1.14
C VAL A 7 16.16 21.09 1.37
N ILE A 8 15.12 20.98 0.55
CA ILE A 8 13.85 21.70 0.73
C ILE A 8 12.77 20.65 0.99
N HIS A 9 12.11 20.74 2.14
CA HIS A 9 11.09 19.78 2.56
C HIS A 9 9.72 20.08 1.94
N ASN A 10 8.87 19.06 1.82
CA ASN A 10 7.50 19.17 1.37
C ASN A 10 6.63 18.06 2.01
N ALA A 11 5.34 18.04 1.71
CA ALA A 11 4.42 17.00 2.13
C ALA A 11 4.85 15.60 1.64
N SER A 12 4.55 14.58 2.43
CA SER A 12 4.83 13.18 2.15
C SER A 12 3.64 12.32 2.57
N VAL A 13 3.38 11.24 1.83
CA VAL A 13 2.37 10.22 2.19
C VAL A 13 2.55 9.72 3.63
N MET A 14 3.80 9.60 4.09
CA MET A 14 4.15 9.14 5.44
C MET A 14 3.46 9.96 6.54
N ASN A 15 3.25 11.26 6.30
CA ASN A 15 2.63 12.15 7.28
C ASN A 15 1.19 12.46 6.89
N ALA A 16 0.92 12.66 5.59
CA ALA A 16 -0.41 13.01 5.09
C ALA A 16 -1.44 11.91 5.32
N ILE A 17 -1.01 10.65 5.49
CA ILE A 17 -1.91 9.52 5.74
C ILE A 17 -2.73 9.67 7.04
N GLY A 18 -2.32 10.56 7.94
CA GLY A 18 -3.10 10.92 9.14
C GLY A 18 -4.51 11.43 8.84
N VAL A 19 -4.80 11.82 7.59
CA VAL A 19 -6.17 12.13 7.12
C VAL A 19 -7.15 10.96 7.30
N CYS A 20 -6.66 9.73 7.39
CA CYS A 20 -7.46 8.53 7.64
C CYS A 20 -8.02 8.49 9.08
N GLY A 21 -7.53 9.36 9.98
CA GLY A 21 -7.95 9.40 11.37
C GLY A 21 -7.22 8.39 12.27
N LEU A 22 -6.31 7.59 11.71
CA LEU A 22 -5.41 6.72 12.46
C LEU A 22 -4.21 7.51 12.99
N GLN A 23 -3.79 7.23 14.21
CA GLN A 23 -2.74 7.94 14.91
C GLN A 23 -1.38 7.61 14.30
N LEU A 24 -0.67 8.64 13.81
CA LEU A 24 0.62 8.46 13.11
C LEU A 24 1.68 7.73 13.95
N TYR A 25 1.66 7.90 15.28
CA TYR A 25 2.60 7.21 16.18
C TYR A 25 2.25 5.73 16.42
N ARG A 26 1.10 5.26 15.93
CA ARG A 26 0.67 3.85 15.98
C ARG A 26 0.94 3.10 14.68
N TYR A 27 1.67 3.71 13.73
CA TYR A 27 2.17 3.01 12.55
C TYR A 27 3.49 2.29 12.88
N GLY A 28 3.56 1.02 12.51
CA GLY A 28 4.78 0.21 12.55
C GLY A 28 5.69 0.49 11.36
N GLU A 29 6.50 -0.50 10.99
CA GLU A 29 7.40 -0.38 9.84
C GLU A 29 6.58 -0.22 8.54
N THR A 30 6.86 0.84 7.77
CA THR A 30 6.26 1.03 6.45
C THR A 30 6.88 0.05 5.45
N ILE A 31 6.05 -0.61 4.66
CA ILE A 31 6.47 -1.63 3.69
C ILE A 31 6.16 -1.20 2.26
N SER A 32 6.80 -1.87 1.30
CA SER A 32 6.48 -1.73 -0.13
C SER A 32 6.01 -3.07 -0.68
N ILE A 33 4.92 -3.06 -1.45
CA ILE A 33 4.38 -4.24 -2.14
C ILE A 33 4.76 -4.14 -3.62
N PRO A 34 5.72 -4.93 -4.11
CA PRO A 34 6.13 -4.93 -5.51
C PRO A 34 5.13 -5.70 -6.39
N PHE A 35 5.04 -5.38 -7.69
CA PHE A 35 4.28 -6.21 -8.62
C PHE A 35 4.91 -7.60 -8.75
N PHE A 36 4.07 -8.62 -8.64
CA PHE A 36 4.46 -10.00 -8.93
C PHE A 36 4.61 -10.22 -10.44
N THR A 37 5.54 -11.10 -10.79
CA THR A 37 5.68 -11.67 -12.14
C THR A 37 5.53 -13.20 -12.06
N GLU A 38 5.53 -13.87 -13.22
CA GLU A 38 5.46 -15.33 -13.26
C GLU A 38 6.61 -16.01 -12.51
N THR A 39 7.80 -15.42 -12.55
CA THR A 39 9.04 -16.00 -12.01
C THR A 39 9.52 -15.31 -10.73
N TRP A 40 8.90 -14.21 -10.31
CA TRP A 40 9.35 -13.42 -9.17
C TRP A 40 8.17 -12.91 -8.35
N ARG A 41 8.02 -13.48 -7.15
CA ARG A 41 6.93 -13.22 -6.20
C ARG A 41 7.51 -13.01 -4.79
N PRO A 42 8.19 -11.89 -4.54
CA PRO A 42 8.82 -11.64 -3.24
C PRO A 42 7.76 -11.32 -2.19
N ASP A 43 7.96 -11.83 -0.99
CA ASP A 43 7.02 -11.73 0.12
C ASP A 43 7.68 -11.17 1.40
N SER A 44 8.84 -10.53 1.28
CA SER A 44 9.61 -9.99 2.42
C SER A 44 8.84 -8.97 3.27
N PHE A 45 7.72 -8.43 2.76
CA PHE A 45 6.82 -7.56 3.52
C PHE A 45 6.00 -8.34 4.56
N TYR A 46 5.82 -9.65 4.40
CA TYR A 46 4.93 -10.47 5.21
C TYR A 46 5.32 -10.47 6.69
N GLU A 47 6.58 -10.81 6.99
CA GLU A 47 7.10 -10.85 8.36
C GLU A 47 7.00 -9.48 9.05
N LYS A 48 7.20 -8.39 8.30
CA LYS A 48 7.09 -7.02 8.81
C LYS A 48 5.66 -6.65 9.19
N ILE A 49 4.70 -7.03 8.36
CA ILE A 49 3.27 -6.86 8.65
C ILE A 49 2.89 -7.71 9.86
N GLN A 50 3.31 -8.98 9.90
CA GLN A 50 3.06 -9.89 11.02
C GLN A 50 3.60 -9.33 12.34
N ASN A 51 4.82 -8.80 12.34
CA ASN A 51 5.42 -8.16 13.51
C ASN A 51 4.67 -6.91 13.95
N SER A 52 4.27 -6.04 13.01
CA SER A 52 3.47 -4.86 13.31
C SER A 52 2.11 -5.24 13.90
N ARG A 53 1.47 -6.26 13.34
CA ARG A 53 0.19 -6.82 13.80
C ARG A 53 0.29 -7.34 15.24
N ARG A 54 1.35 -8.10 15.57
CA ARG A 54 1.59 -8.63 16.92
C ARG A 54 1.73 -7.51 17.97
N LEU A 55 2.20 -6.33 17.57
CA LEU A 55 2.33 -5.16 18.43
C LEU A 55 1.08 -4.26 18.41
N GLY A 56 0.01 -4.65 17.73
CA GLY A 56 -1.20 -3.85 17.58
C GLY A 56 -1.02 -2.57 16.76
N LEU A 57 0.03 -2.49 15.93
CA LEU A 57 0.37 -1.33 15.11
C LEU A 57 -0.29 -1.41 13.73
N HIS A 58 -0.65 -0.25 13.17
CA HIS A 58 -1.07 -0.13 11.78
C HIS A 58 0.15 -0.29 10.86
N THR A 59 -0.06 -0.80 9.65
CA THR A 59 1.01 -0.89 8.65
C THR A 59 0.64 -0.08 7.43
N LEU A 60 1.47 0.91 7.07
CA LEU A 60 1.37 1.61 5.81
C LEU A 60 2.05 0.79 4.72
N CYS A 61 1.31 0.43 3.69
CA CYS A 61 1.77 -0.31 2.53
C CYS A 61 1.85 0.64 1.34
N LEU A 62 3.07 0.96 0.94
CA LEU A 62 3.36 1.66 -0.31
C LEU A 62 3.26 0.68 -1.48
N LEU A 63 2.62 1.09 -2.57
CA LEU A 63 2.32 0.22 -3.69
C LEU A 63 3.25 0.51 -4.87
N ASP A 64 3.62 -0.54 -5.60
CA ASP A 64 4.61 -0.45 -6.68
C ASP A 64 4.23 0.53 -7.79
N ILE A 65 5.24 1.18 -8.34
CA ILE A 65 5.13 2.13 -9.43
C ILE A 65 6.21 1.79 -10.45
N ARG A 66 5.79 1.32 -11.62
CA ARG A 66 6.69 1.01 -12.74
C ARG A 66 6.49 2.05 -13.83
N VAL A 67 7.43 2.99 -13.92
CA VAL A 67 7.41 4.04 -14.95
C VAL A 67 8.59 3.83 -15.89
N LYS A 68 8.30 3.65 -17.18
CA LYS A 68 9.33 3.58 -18.24
C LYS A 68 10.39 2.51 -17.98
N GLU A 69 9.98 1.31 -17.58
CA GLU A 69 10.90 0.17 -17.60
C GLU A 69 11.18 -0.22 -19.07
N PRO A 70 12.45 -0.35 -19.48
CA PRO A 70 12.79 -0.91 -20.78
C PRO A 70 12.49 -2.40 -20.77
N THR A 71 11.81 -2.91 -21.81
CA THR A 71 11.53 -4.35 -21.90
C THR A 71 12.82 -5.17 -21.97
N LEU A 72 12.80 -6.40 -21.48
CA LEU A 72 13.97 -7.30 -21.55
C LEU A 72 14.44 -7.47 -23.01
N GLU A 73 13.49 -7.57 -23.94
CA GLU A 73 13.76 -7.65 -25.38
C GLU A 73 14.35 -6.35 -25.95
N SER A 74 13.90 -5.20 -25.44
CA SER A 74 14.44 -3.88 -25.78
C SER A 74 15.89 -3.70 -25.33
N LEU A 75 16.24 -4.20 -24.13
CA LEU A 75 17.60 -4.22 -23.62
C LEU A 75 18.51 -5.09 -24.48
N CYS A 76 18.05 -6.28 -24.88
CA CYS A 76 18.81 -7.21 -25.71
C CYS A 76 19.02 -6.72 -27.17
N ARG A 77 18.10 -5.92 -27.72
CA ARG A 77 18.14 -5.46 -29.13
C ARG A 77 18.62 -4.02 -29.31
N GLY A 78 19.01 -3.31 -28.25
CA GLY A 78 19.55 -1.95 -28.32
C GLY A 78 18.54 -0.87 -28.72
N LYS A 79 17.25 -1.19 -28.83
CA LYS A 79 16.17 -0.26 -29.19
C LYS A 79 15.25 -0.08 -27.99
N LYS A 80 15.33 1.08 -27.31
CA LYS A 80 14.57 1.41 -26.09
C LYS A 80 13.08 1.56 -26.39
N VAL A 81 12.30 0.50 -26.12
CA VAL A 81 10.84 0.53 -26.10
C VAL A 81 10.43 0.48 -24.64
N TYR A 82 9.73 1.51 -24.21
CA TYR A 82 9.29 1.67 -22.83
C TYR A 82 7.89 1.13 -22.67
N GLU A 83 7.67 0.35 -21.62
CA GLU A 83 6.32 -0.05 -21.24
C GLU A 83 5.51 1.16 -20.76
N PRO A 84 4.16 1.13 -20.93
CA PRO A 84 3.29 2.12 -20.34
C PRO A 84 3.47 2.11 -18.81
N ALA A 85 3.34 3.29 -18.19
CA ALA A 85 3.44 3.40 -16.74
C ALA A 85 2.36 2.56 -16.06
N ARG A 86 2.77 1.69 -15.13
CA ARG A 86 1.89 0.86 -14.32
C ARG A 86 1.97 1.30 -12.87
N PHE A 87 0.81 1.55 -12.27
CA PHE A 87 0.66 1.92 -10.88
C PHE A 87 -0.19 0.86 -10.21
N MET A 88 0.31 0.27 -9.13
CA MET A 88 -0.41 -0.78 -8.42
C MET A 88 -1.65 -0.21 -7.74
N THR A 89 -2.78 -0.91 -7.92
CA THR A 89 -4.03 -0.56 -7.26
C THR A 89 -4.13 -1.23 -5.89
N VAL A 90 -5.02 -0.73 -5.03
CA VAL A 90 -5.35 -1.39 -3.76
C VAL A 90 -5.81 -2.83 -4.00
N ASN A 91 -6.64 -3.04 -5.03
CA ASN A 91 -7.19 -4.34 -5.38
C ASN A 91 -6.07 -5.33 -5.71
N THR A 92 -5.12 -4.96 -6.58
CA THR A 92 -3.97 -5.81 -6.91
C THR A 92 -3.10 -6.09 -5.68
N ALA A 93 -2.85 -5.09 -4.85
CA ALA A 93 -2.08 -5.26 -3.62
C ALA A 93 -2.74 -6.27 -2.67
N ILE A 94 -4.06 -6.15 -2.46
CA ILE A 94 -4.82 -7.08 -1.62
C ILE A 94 -4.80 -8.49 -2.21
N SER A 95 -4.97 -8.66 -3.52
CA SER A 95 -4.88 -9.98 -4.17
C SER A 95 -3.51 -10.62 -3.91
N GLN A 96 -2.42 -9.89 -4.08
CA GLN A 96 -1.07 -10.41 -3.82
C GLN A 96 -0.85 -10.70 -2.33
N LEU A 97 -1.37 -9.85 -1.43
CA LEU A 97 -1.29 -10.08 0.01
C LEU A 97 -1.96 -11.40 0.37
N LEU A 98 -3.21 -11.61 -0.08
CA LEU A 98 -3.98 -12.83 0.21
C LEU A 98 -3.31 -14.09 -0.37
N GLU A 99 -2.73 -13.99 -1.58
CA GLU A 99 -1.93 -15.08 -2.14
C GLU A 99 -0.75 -15.45 -1.23
N VAL A 100 -0.02 -14.47 -0.71
CA VAL A 100 1.10 -14.70 0.22
C VAL A 100 0.59 -15.28 1.55
N GLU A 101 -0.53 -14.80 2.07
CA GLU A 101 -1.12 -15.32 3.32
C GLU A 101 -1.46 -16.81 3.21
N GLU A 102 -2.01 -17.24 2.07
CA GLU A 102 -2.29 -18.66 1.81
C GLU A 102 -1.02 -19.52 1.81
N LEU A 103 0.10 -18.99 1.32
CA LEU A 103 1.40 -19.68 1.31
C LEU A 103 1.99 -19.82 2.73
N HIS A 104 1.79 -18.83 3.60
CA HIS A 104 2.35 -18.80 4.96
C HIS A 104 1.43 -19.41 6.03
N GLY A 105 0.16 -19.65 5.71
CA GLY A 105 -0.74 -20.46 6.55
C GLY A 105 -1.47 -19.72 7.68
N GLY A 106 -1.69 -18.40 7.58
CA GLY A 106 -2.73 -17.73 8.38
C GLY A 106 -2.28 -17.08 9.70
N SER A 107 -1.44 -16.05 9.69
CA SER A 107 -1.01 -15.35 10.92
C SER A 107 -0.73 -13.85 10.82
N ALA A 108 -0.57 -13.28 9.63
CA ALA A 108 -0.28 -11.84 9.50
C ALA A 108 -1.56 -11.03 9.26
N TYR A 109 -2.40 -11.50 8.35
CA TYR A 109 -3.66 -10.88 7.97
C TYR A 109 -4.57 -11.94 7.32
N GLY A 110 -5.66 -11.54 6.68
CA GLY A 110 -6.54 -12.47 5.99
C GLY A 110 -7.75 -11.77 5.37
N PRO A 111 -8.66 -12.51 4.73
CA PRO A 111 -9.81 -11.93 4.00
C PRO A 111 -10.66 -10.98 4.84
N ASP A 112 -10.76 -11.23 6.14
CA ASP A 112 -11.54 -10.44 7.10
C ASP A 112 -10.74 -9.33 7.81
N SER A 113 -9.43 -9.22 7.56
CA SER A 113 -8.61 -8.18 8.15
C SER A 113 -9.06 -6.80 7.66
N LEU A 114 -9.31 -5.90 8.62
CA LEU A 114 -9.67 -4.52 8.33
C LEU A 114 -8.49 -3.78 7.70
N CYS A 115 -8.78 -3.11 6.60
CA CYS A 115 -7.84 -2.29 5.85
C CYS A 115 -8.48 -0.96 5.49
N MET A 116 -7.64 0.00 5.10
CA MET A 116 -8.07 1.24 4.46
C MET A 116 -7.34 1.41 3.14
N GLY A 117 -8.08 1.43 2.04
CA GLY A 117 -7.56 1.82 0.75
C GLY A 117 -7.63 3.34 0.60
N VAL A 118 -6.54 3.94 0.12
CA VAL A 118 -6.43 5.38 -0.06
C VAL A 118 -5.94 5.66 -1.48
N ALA A 119 -6.65 6.54 -2.18
CA ALA A 119 -6.33 6.97 -3.52
C ALA A 119 -6.23 8.49 -3.61
N ARG A 120 -5.21 8.96 -4.35
CA ARG A 120 -4.97 10.37 -4.67
C ARG A 120 -4.93 11.26 -3.42
N LEU A 121 -4.20 10.80 -2.41
CA LEU A 121 -4.01 11.52 -1.15
C LEU A 121 -3.56 12.97 -1.40
N GLY A 122 -4.30 13.92 -0.84
CA GLY A 122 -4.04 15.36 -0.97
C GLY A 122 -4.63 16.02 -2.24
N SER A 123 -5.39 15.28 -3.06
CA SER A 123 -6.13 15.85 -4.19
C SER A 123 -7.59 16.17 -3.83
N ASP A 124 -8.24 17.02 -4.63
CA ASP A 124 -9.66 17.35 -4.46
C ASP A 124 -10.59 16.13 -4.64
N ASP A 125 -10.16 15.15 -5.42
CA ASP A 125 -10.88 13.91 -5.69
C ASP A 125 -10.31 12.71 -4.92
N GLN A 126 -9.62 12.96 -3.79
CA GLN A 126 -9.13 11.94 -2.87
C GLN A 126 -10.25 10.97 -2.46
N LYS A 127 -9.92 9.68 -2.43
CA LYS A 127 -10.85 8.63 -2.00
C LYS A 127 -10.24 7.76 -0.90
N ILE A 128 -10.97 7.59 0.20
CA ILE A 128 -10.60 6.72 1.32
C ILE A 128 -11.78 5.78 1.58
N VAL A 129 -11.50 4.48 1.65
CA VAL A 129 -12.51 3.46 1.96
C VAL A 129 -11.91 2.44 2.92
N ALA A 130 -12.59 2.20 4.03
CA ALA A 130 -12.25 1.19 5.02
C ALA A 130 -13.10 -0.06 4.85
N GLY A 131 -12.54 -1.23 5.18
CA GLY A 131 -13.30 -2.47 5.19
C GLY A 131 -12.44 -3.72 5.23
N PRO A 132 -13.06 -4.90 5.35
CA PRO A 132 -12.36 -6.17 5.19
C PRO A 132 -11.66 -6.25 3.83
N MET A 133 -10.46 -6.82 3.78
CA MET A 133 -9.70 -7.02 2.54
C MET A 133 -10.58 -7.58 1.40
N LYS A 134 -11.37 -8.61 1.70
CA LYS A 134 -12.25 -9.25 0.71
C LYS A 134 -13.28 -8.32 0.09
N LYS A 135 -13.77 -7.33 0.83
CA LYS A 135 -14.73 -6.33 0.31
C LYS A 135 -14.02 -5.25 -0.49
N LEU A 136 -12.81 -4.87 -0.08
CA LEU A 136 -12.04 -3.83 -0.78
C LEU A 136 -11.54 -4.28 -2.16
N LEU A 137 -11.46 -5.59 -2.41
CA LEU A 137 -11.16 -6.15 -3.74
C LEU A 137 -12.14 -5.68 -4.83
N ASP A 138 -13.39 -5.39 -4.48
CA ASP A 138 -14.44 -5.00 -5.42
C ASP A 138 -14.63 -3.48 -5.53
N VAL A 139 -13.88 -2.70 -4.74
CA VAL A 139 -14.02 -1.24 -4.72
C VAL A 139 -13.21 -0.62 -5.86
N ASP A 140 -13.87 0.22 -6.67
CA ASP A 140 -13.17 1.11 -7.58
C ASP A 140 -12.63 2.33 -6.82
N PHE A 141 -11.32 2.38 -6.61
CA PHE A 141 -10.63 3.50 -5.97
C PHE A 141 -10.37 4.68 -6.93
N GLY A 142 -10.61 4.48 -8.24
CA GLY A 142 -10.32 5.44 -9.29
C GLY A 142 -8.84 5.42 -9.74
N PRO A 143 -8.36 6.50 -10.36
CA PRO A 143 -7.00 6.59 -10.86
C PRO A 143 -5.93 6.67 -9.75
N PRO A 144 -4.67 6.28 -10.06
CA PRO A 144 -3.54 6.34 -9.14
C PRO A 144 -3.21 7.77 -8.66
N LEU A 145 -2.40 7.97 -7.62
CA LEU A 145 -1.64 6.99 -6.84
C LEU A 145 -2.43 6.39 -5.67
N HIS A 146 -2.19 5.11 -5.38
CA HIS A 146 -2.84 4.39 -4.30
C HIS A 146 -1.84 4.00 -3.19
N CYS A 147 -2.33 3.92 -1.96
CA CYS A 147 -1.67 3.22 -0.86
C CYS A 147 -2.70 2.42 -0.06
N LEU A 148 -2.22 1.46 0.72
CA LEU A 148 -3.06 0.60 1.55
C LEU A 148 -2.59 0.69 2.99
N ILE A 149 -3.52 0.68 3.93
CA ILE A 149 -3.21 0.53 5.35
C ILE A 149 -3.82 -0.78 5.83
N ILE A 150 -3.01 -1.62 6.48
CA ILE A 150 -3.51 -2.77 7.25
C ILE A 150 -3.69 -2.29 8.68
N VAL A 151 -4.92 -2.33 9.18
CA VAL A 151 -5.27 -1.71 10.47
C VAL A 151 -4.91 -2.65 11.60
N GLY A 152 -4.04 -2.22 12.51
CA GLY A 152 -3.75 -2.88 13.79
C GLY A 152 -4.89 -2.72 14.81
N GLU A 153 -4.56 -2.64 16.10
CA GLU A 153 -5.54 -2.36 17.15
C GLU A 153 -5.94 -0.88 17.12
N THR A 154 -7.21 -0.57 17.32
CA THR A 154 -7.72 0.82 17.26
C THR A 154 -8.07 1.34 18.65
N HIS A 155 -7.75 2.60 18.91
CA HIS A 155 -8.33 3.37 20.02
C HIS A 155 -9.79 3.74 19.67
N PRO A 156 -10.71 3.97 20.63
CA PRO A 156 -12.10 4.34 20.33
C PRO A 156 -12.25 5.48 19.30
N VAL A 157 -11.43 6.52 19.39
CA VAL A 157 -11.44 7.64 18.42
C VAL A 157 -11.00 7.20 17.02
N GLU A 158 -10.03 6.29 16.92
CA GLU A 158 -9.62 5.72 15.62
C GLU A 158 -10.72 4.82 15.05
N GLN A 159 -11.44 4.11 15.91
CA GLN A 159 -12.57 3.27 15.53
C GLN A 159 -13.71 4.10 14.94
N GLU A 160 -14.05 5.25 15.53
CA GLU A 160 -15.05 6.17 14.99
C GLU A 160 -14.66 6.67 13.58
N MET A 161 -13.37 7.01 13.39
CA MET A 161 -12.85 7.41 12.08
C MET A 161 -12.86 6.27 11.06
N LEU A 162 -12.54 5.05 11.50
CA LEU A 162 -12.58 3.86 10.65
C LEU A 162 -14.02 3.52 10.23
N GLU A 163 -14.98 3.68 11.13
CA GLU A 163 -16.41 3.51 10.85
C GLU A 163 -16.94 4.56 9.87
N PHE A 164 -16.46 5.81 9.97
CA PHE A 164 -16.83 6.88 9.03
C PHE A 164 -16.49 6.51 7.57
N TYR A 165 -15.35 5.87 7.34
CA TYR A 165 -14.91 5.43 6.01
C TYR A 165 -15.35 4.01 5.64
N MET A 166 -16.08 3.31 6.50
CA MET A 166 -16.43 1.90 6.29
C MET A 166 -17.32 1.73 5.06
N ILE A 167 -16.95 0.76 4.22
CA ILE A 167 -17.77 0.33 3.10
C ILE A 167 -19.11 -0.20 3.62
N LYS A 168 -20.20 0.36 3.09
CA LYS A 168 -21.58 -0.02 3.43
C LYS A 168 -21.99 -1.27 2.68
#